data_AF-A0A2E9WCU1-F1
#
_entry.id   AF-A0A2E9WCU1-F1
#
_cell.length_a   1.000
_cell.length_b   1.000
_cell.length_c   1.000
_cell.angle_alpha   90.00
_cell.angle_beta   90.00
_cell.angle_gamma   90.00
#
_symmetry.space_group_name_H-M   'P 1'
#
loop_
_entity.id
_entity.type
_entity.pdbx_description
1 polymer ?
#
loop_
_entity_poly.entity_id
_entity_poly.type
_entity_poly.pdbx_seq_one_letter_code
_entity_poly.pdbx_strand_id
1 'polypeptide(L)'
;MSADALVHPDEIRSMFSSAMSDMYRAEVPQYGTLLELVADVNQDSLAVNAALREGLESNDELDRLDVERHGAIRLGKPEELFTMRRLFAVMGMHPVGYYDLSVAGVPVHSTAFRPIDDAALRRNPFRVFTSLLRLELIEDEKLRYDAQQILAARDIFTADVIKLIYLAEKNGGLTQVQAEQFVTQALETFRWHSDATVSLASYQKMHDAHRLIADVVCFKG
;
A
#
# COMPACT_ATOMS: atom_id res chain seq x y z
N MET A 1 -5.16 -35.11 11.46
CA MET A 1 -4.73 -34.01 10.58
C MET A 1 -4.15 -32.95 11.50
N SER A 2 -2.86 -32.65 11.39
CA SER A 2 -2.27 -31.55 12.15
C SER A 2 -3.00 -30.28 11.71
N ALA A 3 -3.44 -29.44 12.65
CA ALA A 3 -3.81 -28.09 12.29
C ALA A 3 -2.55 -27.45 11.69
N ASP A 4 -2.62 -26.98 10.45
CA ASP A 4 -1.50 -26.26 9.84
C ASP A 4 -1.19 -25.04 10.71
N ALA A 5 0.09 -24.83 11.01
CA ALA A 5 0.53 -23.71 11.83
C ALA A 5 0.15 -22.38 11.14
N LEU A 6 -0.36 -21.43 11.93
CA LEU A 6 -0.64 -20.08 11.45
C LEU A 6 0.66 -19.31 11.27
N VAL A 7 0.73 -18.53 10.19
CA VAL A 7 1.87 -17.66 9.88
C VAL A 7 1.80 -16.39 10.72
N HIS A 8 2.96 -15.92 11.18
CA HIS A 8 3.03 -14.65 11.91
C HIS A 8 2.72 -13.46 10.97
N PRO A 9 1.92 -12.45 11.37
CA PRO A 9 1.58 -11.32 10.51
C PRO A 9 2.78 -10.58 9.91
N ASP A 10 3.90 -10.51 10.66
CA ASP A 10 5.15 -9.93 10.17
C ASP A 10 5.76 -10.66 8.98
N GLU A 11 5.58 -11.98 8.92
CA GLU A 11 6.05 -12.78 7.80
C GLU A 11 5.17 -12.55 6.57
N ILE A 12 3.85 -12.43 6.77
CA ILE A 12 2.92 -12.04 5.69
C ILE A 12 3.28 -10.65 5.16
N ARG A 13 3.59 -9.70 6.05
CA ARG A 13 4.05 -8.36 5.67
C ARG A 13 5.36 -8.39 4.89
N SER A 14 6.34 -9.19 5.31
CA SER A 14 7.59 -9.35 4.57
C SER A 14 7.37 -9.94 3.19
N MET A 15 6.55 -10.98 3.06
CA MET A 15 6.18 -11.54 1.75
C MET A 15 5.50 -10.50 0.86
N PHE A 16 4.55 -9.75 1.41
CA PHE A 16 3.84 -8.70 0.68
C PHE A 16 4.74 -7.55 0.24
N SER A 17 5.59 -7.04 1.13
CA SER A 17 6.54 -5.94 0.82
C SER A 17 7.51 -6.33 -0.28
N SER A 18 8.06 -7.55 -0.23
CA SER A 18 8.96 -8.06 -1.26
C SER A 18 8.24 -8.22 -2.59
N ALA A 19 7.06 -8.84 -2.59
CA ALA A 19 6.29 -9.04 -3.82
C ALA A 19 5.80 -7.73 -4.45
N MET A 20 5.44 -6.73 -3.63
CA MET A 20 5.14 -5.37 -4.09
C MET A 20 6.37 -4.71 -4.75
N SER A 21 7.54 -4.85 -4.12
CA SER A 21 8.79 -4.33 -4.67
C SER A 21 9.12 -4.97 -6.03
N ASP A 22 8.97 -6.28 -6.15
CA ASP A 22 9.25 -7.02 -7.38
C ASP A 22 8.26 -6.63 -8.49
N MET A 23 6.97 -6.53 -8.17
CA MET A 23 5.94 -6.04 -9.09
C MET A 23 6.28 -4.62 -9.56
N TYR A 24 6.58 -3.71 -8.64
CA TYR A 24 6.87 -2.32 -8.98
C TYR A 24 8.18 -2.17 -9.78
N ARG A 25 9.18 -3.00 -9.50
CA ARG A 25 10.42 -3.06 -10.30
C ARG A 25 10.15 -3.50 -11.73
N ALA A 26 9.26 -4.48 -11.93
CA ALA A 26 8.87 -4.94 -13.26
C ALA A 26 8.06 -3.87 -14.03
N GLU A 27 7.19 -3.13 -13.33
CA GLU A 27 6.38 -2.06 -13.92
C GLU A 27 7.19 -0.78 -14.19
N VAL A 28 8.18 -0.46 -13.34
CA VAL A 28 9.00 0.76 -13.40
C VAL A 28 10.48 0.41 -13.28
N PRO A 29 11.19 0.10 -14.39
CA PRO A 29 12.58 -0.36 -14.36
C PRO A 29 13.56 0.58 -13.65
N GLN A 30 13.32 1.90 -13.69
CA GLN A 30 14.14 2.88 -12.97
C GLN A 30 14.12 2.69 -11.44
N TYR A 31 13.07 2.06 -10.89
CA TYR A 31 13.05 1.66 -9.49
C TYR A 31 14.13 0.64 -9.18
N GLY A 32 14.38 -0.33 -10.08
CA GLY A 32 15.47 -1.29 -9.93
C GLY A 32 16.84 -0.61 -9.85
N THR A 33 17.12 0.30 -10.78
CA THR A 33 18.35 1.11 -10.79
C THR A 33 18.51 1.94 -9.52
N LEU A 34 17.41 2.51 -8.99
CA LEU A 34 17.44 3.24 -7.73
C LEU A 34 17.83 2.34 -6.56
N LEU A 35 17.33 1.10 -6.50
CA LEU A 35 17.66 0.16 -5.43
C LEU A 35 19.13 -0.26 -5.44
N GLU A 36 19.70 -0.46 -6.63
CA GLU A 36 21.14 -0.72 -6.79
C GLU A 36 21.97 0.45 -6.26
N LEU A 37 21.63 1.68 -6.66
CA LEU A 37 22.31 2.89 -6.16
C LEU A 37 22.19 3.05 -4.64
N VAL A 38 21.03 2.77 -4.06
CA VAL A 38 20.83 2.82 -2.60
C VAL A 38 21.70 1.78 -1.90
N ALA A 39 21.82 0.57 -2.44
CA ALA A 39 22.67 -0.46 -1.87
C ALA A 39 24.15 -0.04 -1.87
N ASP A 40 24.65 0.48 -3.00
CA ASP A 40 26.03 0.96 -3.12
C ASP A 40 26.32 2.09 -2.12
N VAL A 41 25.45 3.10 -2.06
CA VAL A 41 25.59 4.24 -1.13
C VAL A 41 25.54 3.79 0.32
N ASN A 42 24.67 2.84 0.68
CA ASN A 42 24.60 2.29 2.03
C ASN A 42 25.90 1.57 2.40
N GLN A 43 26.42 0.71 1.51
CA GLN A 43 27.67 0.00 1.73
C GLN A 43 28.86 0.96 1.91
N ASP A 44 28.99 1.93 1.02
CA ASP A 44 30.05 2.95 1.09
C ASP A 44 29.98 3.75 2.39
N SER A 45 28.76 4.16 2.79
CA SER A 45 28.53 4.92 4.02
C SER A 45 28.91 4.12 5.26
N LEU A 46 28.57 2.83 5.32
CA LEU A 46 28.92 1.95 6.42
C LEU A 46 30.41 1.59 6.45
N ALA A 47 31.06 1.51 5.30
CA ALA A 47 32.49 1.22 5.20
C ALA A 47 33.36 2.38 5.73
N VAL A 48 32.94 3.63 5.52
CA VAL A 48 33.71 4.82 5.93
C VAL A 48 33.33 5.36 7.32
N ASN A 49 32.23 4.89 7.92
CA ASN A 49 31.73 5.39 9.20
C ASN A 49 31.42 4.24 10.19
N ALA A 50 32.46 3.81 10.92
CA ALA A 50 32.35 2.74 11.93
C ALA A 50 31.33 3.06 13.04
N ALA A 51 31.24 4.32 13.47
CA ALA A 51 30.29 4.72 14.52
C ALA A 51 28.83 4.59 14.06
N LEU A 52 28.54 4.89 12.79
CA LEU A 52 27.22 4.67 12.20
C LEU A 52 26.88 3.18 12.17
N ARG A 53 27.83 2.35 11.74
CA ARG A 53 27.67 0.90 11.69
C ARG A 53 27.39 0.31 13.07
N GLU A 54 28.22 0.64 14.06
CA GLU A 54 28.04 0.18 15.45
C GLU A 54 26.67 0.62 16.01
N GLY A 55 26.23 1.85 15.71
CA GLY A 55 24.91 2.33 16.08
C GLY A 55 23.79 1.46 15.52
N LEU A 56 23.82 1.18 14.21
CA LEU A 56 22.81 0.34 13.55
C LEU A 56 22.85 -1.12 14.01
N GLU A 57 24.04 -1.68 14.27
CA GLU A 57 24.21 -3.02 14.85
C GLU A 57 23.61 -3.07 16.25
N SER A 58 23.90 -2.08 17.11
CA SER A 58 23.41 -2.05 18.49
C SER A 58 21.90 -1.90 18.61
N ASN A 59 21.24 -1.38 17.56
CA ASN A 59 19.80 -1.18 17.51
C ASN A 59 19.05 -2.30 16.73
N ASP A 60 19.76 -3.31 16.21
CA ASP A 60 19.25 -4.34 15.29
C ASP A 60 18.58 -3.72 14.03
N GLU A 61 19.20 -2.68 13.46
CA GLU A 61 18.67 -1.91 12.32
C GLU A 61 19.38 -2.21 11.00
N LEU A 62 20.52 -2.92 11.02
CA LEU A 62 21.23 -3.29 9.80
C LEU A 62 20.36 -4.20 8.90
N ASP A 63 19.79 -5.26 9.46
CA ASP A 63 19.03 -6.24 8.68
C ASP A 63 17.76 -5.64 8.05
N ARG A 64 17.18 -4.59 8.66
CA ARG A 64 15.98 -3.95 8.12
C ARG A 64 16.29 -2.93 7.02
N LEU A 65 17.50 -2.39 6.94
CA LEU A 65 17.86 -1.29 6.05
C LEU A 65 17.62 -1.62 4.57
N ASP A 66 17.93 -2.85 4.17
CA ASP A 66 17.81 -3.30 2.77
C ASP A 66 16.37 -3.61 2.35
N VAL A 67 15.49 -3.84 3.33
CA VAL A 67 14.07 -4.18 3.11
C VAL A 67 13.12 -3.03 3.44
N GLU A 68 13.60 -1.97 4.09
CA GLU A 68 12.80 -0.82 4.51
C GLU A 68 12.25 -0.04 3.31
N ARG A 69 10.92 -0.04 3.17
CA ARG A 69 10.20 0.56 2.05
C ARG A 69 8.91 1.21 2.53
N HIS A 70 8.42 2.17 1.75
CA HIS A 70 7.06 2.67 1.91
C HIS A 70 6.33 2.76 0.59
N GLY A 71 5.07 2.34 0.59
CA GLY A 71 4.13 2.55 -0.51
C GLY A 71 3.27 3.79 -0.27
N ALA A 72 2.68 4.30 -1.35
CA ALA A 72 1.65 5.33 -1.29
C ALA A 72 0.51 4.97 -2.25
N ILE A 73 -0.72 4.98 -1.75
CA ILE A 73 -1.92 4.63 -2.52
C ILE A 73 -3.03 5.66 -2.27
N ARG A 74 -4.00 5.69 -3.18
CA ARG A 74 -5.14 6.59 -3.11
C ARG A 74 -6.42 5.82 -3.37
N LEU A 75 -7.40 5.99 -2.50
CA LEU A 75 -8.70 5.33 -2.56
C LEU A 75 -9.79 6.38 -2.82
N GLY A 76 -10.87 5.96 -3.46
CA GLY A 76 -11.98 6.81 -3.85
C GLY A 76 -13.20 6.72 -2.93
N LYS A 77 -13.34 5.62 -2.17
CA LYS A 77 -14.52 5.36 -1.35
C LYS A 77 -14.18 5.07 0.12
N PRO A 78 -15.00 5.51 1.09
CA PRO A 78 -14.87 5.11 2.49
C PRO A 78 -14.88 3.58 2.69
N GLU A 79 -15.67 2.86 1.90
CA GLU A 79 -15.75 1.39 1.93
C GLU A 79 -14.45 0.73 1.45
N GLU A 80 -13.77 1.35 0.48
CA GLU A 80 -12.45 0.91 0.03
C GLU A 80 -11.43 1.09 1.16
N LEU A 81 -11.42 2.23 1.84
CA LEU A 81 -10.53 2.48 2.98
C LEU A 81 -10.81 1.52 4.14
N PHE A 82 -12.09 1.26 4.45
CA PHE A 82 -12.47 0.32 5.49
C PHE A 82 -11.98 -1.10 5.20
N THR A 83 -12.11 -1.55 3.95
CA THR A 83 -11.64 -2.87 3.52
C THR A 83 -10.13 -2.94 3.47
N MET A 84 -9.47 -1.88 2.99
CA MET A 84 -8.02 -1.76 2.98
C MET A 84 -7.42 -1.83 4.40
N ARG A 85 -8.07 -1.20 5.39
CA ARG A 85 -7.71 -1.35 6.81
C ARG A 85 -7.74 -2.82 7.26
N ARG A 86 -8.75 -3.58 6.84
CA ARG A 86 -8.86 -5.02 7.17
C ARG A 86 -7.79 -5.84 6.46
N LEU A 87 -7.50 -5.53 5.20
CA LEU A 87 -6.40 -6.14 4.44
C LEU A 87 -5.06 -5.92 5.16
N PHE A 88 -4.73 -4.68 5.51
CA PHE A 88 -3.51 -4.35 6.23
C PHE A 88 -3.43 -4.97 7.64
N ALA A 89 -4.56 -5.17 8.30
CA ALA A 89 -4.60 -5.83 9.61
C ALA A 89 -4.14 -7.30 9.55
N VAL A 90 -4.37 -8.02 8.44
CA VAL A 90 -3.84 -9.39 8.23
C VAL A 90 -2.30 -9.42 8.33
N MET A 91 -1.66 -8.31 7.98
CA MET A 91 -0.20 -8.13 7.98
C MET A 91 0.31 -7.40 9.23
N GLY A 92 -0.51 -7.26 10.28
CA GLY A 92 -0.12 -6.57 11.52
C GLY A 92 0.12 -5.08 11.33
N MET A 93 -0.55 -4.45 10.36
CA MET A 93 -0.41 -3.03 10.07
C MET A 93 -1.65 -2.25 10.55
N HIS A 94 -1.40 -1.15 11.26
CA HIS A 94 -2.40 -0.33 11.92
C HIS A 94 -2.42 1.09 11.32
N PRO A 95 -3.57 1.76 11.26
CA PRO A 95 -3.63 3.16 10.84
C PRO A 95 -2.99 4.05 11.91
N VAL A 96 -1.90 4.73 11.55
CA VAL A 96 -1.16 5.62 12.43
C VAL A 96 -1.09 7.03 11.85
N GLY A 97 -1.51 8.00 12.67
CA GLY A 97 -1.53 9.41 12.30
C GLY A 97 -2.73 9.79 11.42
N TYR A 98 -3.00 11.08 11.36
CA TYR A 98 -4.00 11.69 10.49
C TYR A 98 -3.36 12.88 9.77
N TYR A 99 -3.53 12.92 8.45
CA TYR A 99 -2.93 13.92 7.59
C TYR A 99 -4.03 14.54 6.75
N ASP A 100 -4.33 15.82 6.97
CA ASP A 100 -5.26 16.57 6.12
C ASP A 100 -4.44 17.34 5.08
N LEU A 101 -4.53 16.94 3.80
CA LEU A 101 -3.81 17.60 2.72
C LEU A 101 -4.67 18.67 2.03
N SER A 102 -5.93 18.85 2.45
CA SER A 102 -6.79 19.92 1.92
C SER A 102 -6.25 21.30 2.23
N VAL A 103 -5.51 21.45 3.33
CA VAL A 103 -4.78 22.68 3.68
C VAL A 103 -3.70 23.06 2.66
N ALA A 104 -3.23 22.10 1.86
CA ALA A 104 -2.25 22.28 0.79
C ALA A 104 -2.91 22.27 -0.61
N GLY A 105 -4.25 22.34 -0.68
CA GLY A 105 -4.99 22.35 -1.94
C GLY A 105 -5.14 20.98 -2.61
N VAL A 106 -4.80 19.89 -1.91
CA VAL A 106 -4.97 18.52 -2.43
C VAL A 106 -6.24 17.93 -1.84
N PRO A 107 -7.20 17.41 -2.64
CA PRO A 107 -8.53 17.02 -2.14
C PRO A 107 -8.54 15.65 -1.45
N VAL A 108 -7.61 15.40 -0.51
CA VAL A 108 -7.50 14.13 0.21
C VAL A 108 -7.21 14.36 1.69
N HIS A 109 -7.56 13.36 2.49
CA HIS A 109 -6.98 13.14 3.81
C HIS A 109 -6.44 11.72 3.92
N SER A 110 -5.52 11.46 4.85
CA SER A 110 -4.71 10.24 4.80
C SER A 110 -4.33 9.71 6.19
N THR A 111 -3.89 8.46 6.22
CA THR A 111 -3.23 7.80 7.36
C THR A 111 -2.09 6.92 6.84
N ALA A 112 -1.18 6.47 7.70
CA ALA A 112 -0.14 5.51 7.36
C ALA A 112 -0.43 4.15 8.01
N PHE A 113 -0.63 3.11 7.22
CA PHE A 113 -0.72 1.74 7.73
C PHE A 113 0.69 1.20 7.99
N ARG A 114 1.00 0.82 9.22
CA ARG A 114 2.31 0.28 9.61
C ARG A 114 2.26 -0.58 10.87
N PRO A 115 3.27 -1.42 11.14
CA PRO A 115 3.46 -2.04 12.44
C PRO A 115 3.70 -0.97 13.52
N ILE A 116 3.35 -1.29 14.75
CA ILE A 116 3.50 -0.38 15.91
C ILE A 116 4.45 -0.91 16.97
N ASP A 117 4.67 -2.22 17.04
CA ASP A 117 5.58 -2.86 17.99
C ASP A 117 7.03 -2.79 17.51
N ASP A 118 7.96 -2.52 18.43
CA ASP A 118 9.39 -2.41 18.11
C ASP A 118 9.97 -3.67 17.46
N ALA A 119 9.55 -4.85 17.92
CA ALA A 119 9.98 -6.13 17.34
C ALA A 119 9.47 -6.29 15.90
N ALA A 120 8.23 -5.90 15.64
CA ALA A 120 7.63 -5.97 14.30
C ALA A 120 8.28 -4.96 13.33
N LEU A 121 8.60 -3.76 13.82
CA LEU A 121 9.31 -2.72 13.08
C LEU A 121 10.76 -3.15 12.76
N ARG A 122 11.48 -3.74 13.72
CA ARG A 122 12.82 -4.30 13.48
C ARG A 122 12.79 -5.41 12.43
N ARG A 123 11.78 -6.29 12.47
CA ARG A 123 11.67 -7.38 11.49
C ARG A 123 11.33 -6.89 10.09
N ASN A 124 10.34 -6.00 9.97
CA ASN A 124 9.95 -5.41 8.69
C ASN A 124 9.16 -4.10 8.92
N PRO A 125 9.75 -2.92 8.64
CA PRO A 125 9.13 -1.63 8.88
C PRO A 125 8.21 -1.15 7.73
N PHE A 126 7.78 -2.05 6.84
CA PHE A 126 6.96 -1.67 5.68
C PHE A 126 5.71 -0.89 6.09
N ARG A 127 5.46 0.20 5.37
CA ARG A 127 4.35 1.11 5.63
C ARG A 127 3.68 1.54 4.32
N VAL A 128 2.38 1.79 4.37
CA VAL A 128 1.64 2.30 3.22
C VAL A 128 0.90 3.57 3.63
N PHE A 129 1.25 4.68 2.98
CA PHE A 129 0.51 5.93 3.12
C PHE A 129 -0.75 5.86 2.26
N THR A 130 -1.91 5.83 2.90
CA THR A 130 -3.20 5.63 2.23
C THR A 130 -4.02 6.91 2.32
N SER A 131 -4.31 7.49 1.16
CA SER A 131 -5.13 8.69 1.04
C SER A 131 -6.55 8.33 0.60
N LEU A 132 -7.55 9.01 1.15
CA LEU A 132 -8.93 8.93 0.70
C LEU A 132 -9.32 10.25 0.02
N LEU A 133 -9.82 10.14 -1.20
CA LEU A 133 -10.36 11.27 -1.98
C LEU A 133 -11.60 11.84 -1.31
N ARG A 134 -11.60 13.18 -1.14
CA ARG A 134 -12.70 13.96 -0.59
C ARG A 134 -13.53 14.55 -1.72
N LEU A 135 -14.50 13.78 -2.22
CA LEU A 135 -15.35 14.16 -3.35
C LEU A 135 -16.15 15.44 -3.08
N GLU A 136 -16.46 15.75 -1.82
CA GLU A 136 -17.14 16.98 -1.42
C GLU A 136 -16.32 18.25 -1.69
N LEU A 137 -15.01 18.13 -1.95
CA LEU A 137 -14.14 19.25 -2.33
C LEU A 137 -14.11 19.49 -3.86
N ILE A 138 -14.79 18.67 -4.66
CA ILE A 138 -14.94 18.90 -6.11
C ILE A 138 -16.05 19.92 -6.34
N GLU A 139 -15.73 21.16 -6.69
CA GLU A 139 -16.71 22.26 -6.80
C GLU A 139 -17.79 22.00 -7.88
N ASP A 140 -17.41 21.46 -9.04
CA ASP A 140 -18.36 21.11 -10.10
C ASP A 140 -19.23 19.93 -9.65
N GLU A 141 -20.51 20.21 -9.38
CA GLU A 141 -21.50 19.22 -8.91
C GLU A 141 -21.72 18.09 -9.90
N LYS A 142 -21.68 18.38 -11.21
CA LYS A 142 -21.88 17.37 -12.25
C LYS A 142 -20.67 16.45 -12.32
N LEU A 143 -19.47 17.01 -12.24
CA LEU A 143 -18.23 16.23 -12.19
C LEU A 143 -18.16 15.37 -10.93
N ARG A 144 -18.53 15.94 -9.78
CA ARG A 144 -18.61 15.23 -8.50
C ARG A 144 -19.55 14.02 -8.59
N TYR A 145 -20.75 14.23 -9.14
CA TYR A 145 -21.72 13.16 -9.36
C TYR A 145 -21.16 12.06 -10.27
N ASP A 146 -20.54 12.44 -11.40
CA ASP A 146 -19.97 11.47 -12.32
C ASP A 146 -18.84 10.66 -11.65
N ALA A 147 -17.97 11.29 -10.86
CA ALA A 147 -16.93 10.63 -10.09
C ALA A 147 -17.51 9.61 -9.09
N GLN A 148 -18.58 9.99 -8.37
CA GLN A 148 -19.28 9.10 -7.45
C GLN A 148 -19.83 7.87 -8.17
N GLN A 149 -20.42 8.02 -9.36
CA GLN A 149 -20.97 6.89 -10.13
C GLN A 149 -19.87 5.93 -10.60
N ILE A 150 -18.76 6.46 -11.11
CA ILE A 150 -17.63 5.65 -11.56
C ILE A 150 -17.04 4.86 -10.40
N LEU A 151 -16.81 5.53 -9.27
CA LEU A 151 -16.30 4.88 -8.06
C LEU A 151 -17.28 3.84 -7.51
N ALA A 152 -18.59 4.13 -7.50
CA ALA A 152 -19.61 3.19 -7.02
C ALA A 152 -19.65 1.89 -7.85
N ALA A 153 -19.34 1.96 -9.14
CA ALA A 153 -19.41 0.82 -10.06
C ALA A 153 -18.18 -0.11 -10.02
N ARG A 154 -17.09 0.26 -9.33
CA ARG A 154 -15.87 -0.56 -9.27
C ARG A 154 -15.74 -1.35 -7.98
N ASP A 155 -15.07 -2.50 -8.11
CA ASP A 155 -14.55 -3.31 -7.02
C ASP A 155 -13.03 -3.47 -7.19
N ILE A 156 -12.25 -2.91 -6.27
CA ILE A 156 -10.78 -2.94 -6.33
C ILE A 156 -10.17 -4.20 -5.67
N PHE A 157 -11.00 -4.98 -4.98
CA PHE A 157 -10.59 -6.18 -4.26
C PHE A 157 -11.12 -7.42 -4.96
N THR A 158 -10.25 -8.41 -5.19
CA THR A 158 -10.70 -9.69 -5.70
C THR A 158 -11.62 -10.40 -4.70
N ALA A 159 -12.55 -11.22 -5.18
CA ALA A 159 -13.41 -12.00 -4.30
C ALA A 159 -12.60 -12.92 -3.35
N ASP A 160 -11.41 -13.36 -3.79
CA ASP A 160 -10.57 -14.27 -3.01
C ASP A 160 -9.79 -13.53 -1.92
N VAL A 161 -9.29 -12.30 -2.14
CA VAL A 161 -8.69 -11.52 -1.04
C VAL A 161 -9.73 -11.22 0.05
N ILE A 162 -10.98 -10.93 -0.33
CA ILE A 162 -12.07 -10.72 0.65
C ILE A 162 -12.34 -11.97 1.48
N LYS A 163 -12.37 -13.16 0.85
CA LYS A 163 -12.53 -14.44 1.57
C LYS A 163 -11.37 -14.67 2.54
N LEU A 164 -10.13 -14.40 2.12
CA LEU A 164 -8.94 -14.61 2.94
C LEU A 164 -8.87 -13.64 4.12
N ILE A 165 -9.27 -12.37 3.94
CA ILE A 165 -9.43 -11.42 5.06
C ILE A 165 -10.44 -11.98 6.08
N TYR A 166 -11.59 -12.46 5.63
CA TYR A 166 -12.60 -13.04 6.52
C TYR A 166 -12.09 -14.29 7.26
N LEU A 167 -11.34 -15.16 6.57
CA LEU A 167 -10.73 -16.33 7.19
C LEU A 167 -9.70 -15.94 8.26
N ALA A 168 -8.86 -14.94 7.98
CA ALA A 168 -7.89 -14.42 8.95
C ALA A 168 -8.60 -13.88 10.21
N GLU A 169 -9.65 -13.08 10.04
CA GLU A 169 -10.45 -12.54 11.15
C GLU A 169 -11.13 -13.63 11.96
N LYS A 170 -11.66 -14.67 11.29
CA LYS A 170 -12.39 -15.76 11.95
C LYS A 170 -11.47 -16.73 12.70
N ASN A 171 -10.33 -17.06 12.12
CA ASN A 171 -9.42 -18.08 12.64
C ASN A 171 -8.27 -17.49 13.48
N GLY A 172 -8.13 -16.17 13.53
CA GLY A 172 -7.03 -15.47 14.19
C GLY A 172 -5.73 -15.45 13.39
N GLY A 173 -5.76 -15.82 12.11
CA GLY A 173 -4.60 -15.85 11.21
C GLY A 173 -4.83 -16.73 9.98
N LEU A 174 -3.78 -16.86 9.17
CA LEU A 174 -3.77 -17.67 7.96
C LEU A 174 -2.70 -18.76 8.06
N THR A 175 -2.96 -19.92 7.45
CA THR A 175 -1.92 -20.94 7.22
C THR A 175 -0.94 -20.47 6.14
N GLN A 176 0.20 -21.15 5.98
CA GLN A 176 1.20 -20.78 4.95
C GLN A 176 0.60 -20.65 3.55
N VAL A 177 -0.14 -21.67 3.11
CA VAL A 177 -0.78 -21.68 1.78
C VAL A 177 -1.78 -20.53 1.64
N GLN A 178 -2.55 -20.25 2.68
CA GLN A 178 -3.51 -19.15 2.67
C GLN A 178 -2.83 -17.78 2.66
N ALA A 179 -1.70 -17.63 3.36
CA ALA A 179 -0.93 -16.40 3.40
C ALA A 179 -0.30 -16.08 2.04
N GLU A 180 0.27 -17.08 1.35
CA GLU A 180 0.81 -16.93 -0.01
C GLU A 180 -0.29 -16.56 -1.02
N GLN A 181 -1.45 -17.21 -0.93
CA GLN A 181 -2.62 -16.84 -1.72
C GLN A 181 -3.11 -15.44 -1.40
N PHE A 182 -3.11 -15.04 -0.12
CA PHE A 182 -3.52 -13.71 0.31
C PHE A 182 -2.60 -12.64 -0.27
N VAL A 183 -1.28 -12.83 -0.20
CA VAL A 183 -0.31 -11.91 -0.80
C VAL A 183 -0.56 -11.80 -2.31
N THR A 184 -0.69 -12.92 -3.01
CA THR A 184 -0.95 -12.93 -4.46
C THR A 184 -2.23 -12.17 -4.81
N GLN A 185 -3.32 -12.43 -4.10
CA GLN A 185 -4.62 -11.79 -4.36
C GLN A 185 -4.66 -10.32 -3.94
N ALA A 186 -3.93 -9.95 -2.88
CA ALA A 186 -3.80 -8.57 -2.44
C ALA A 186 -3.00 -7.72 -3.46
N LEU A 187 -1.97 -8.28 -4.10
CA LEU A 187 -1.18 -7.58 -5.12
C LEU A 187 -2.03 -7.11 -6.31
N GLU A 188 -3.07 -7.85 -6.68
CA GLU A 188 -3.96 -7.47 -7.79
C GLU A 188 -4.68 -6.14 -7.52
N THR A 189 -4.88 -5.74 -6.26
CA THR A 189 -5.43 -4.43 -5.92
C THR A 189 -4.47 -3.26 -6.22
N PHE A 190 -3.17 -3.53 -6.32
CA PHE A 190 -2.14 -2.50 -6.50
C PHE A 190 -1.45 -2.53 -7.87
N ARG A 191 -1.82 -3.51 -8.71
CA ARG A 191 -1.20 -3.71 -10.01
C ARG A 191 -1.57 -2.56 -10.96
N TRP A 192 -0.60 -2.08 -11.72
CA TRP A 192 -0.88 -1.07 -12.73
C TRP A 192 -1.74 -1.64 -13.87
N HIS A 193 -2.82 -0.92 -14.21
CA HIS A 193 -3.65 -1.20 -15.37
C HIS A 193 -3.61 -0.02 -16.34
N SER A 194 -3.18 -0.27 -17.58
CA SER A 194 -3.07 0.78 -18.61
C SER A 194 -4.43 1.29 -19.11
N ASP A 195 -5.48 0.47 -18.97
CA ASP A 195 -6.81 0.80 -19.49
C ASP A 195 -7.61 1.60 -18.47
N ALA A 196 -8.00 2.82 -18.85
CA ALA A 196 -8.94 3.62 -18.08
C ALA A 196 -10.35 3.01 -18.09
N THR A 197 -11.11 3.20 -17.00
CA THR A 197 -12.50 2.77 -16.85
C THR A 197 -13.53 3.74 -17.42
N VAL A 198 -13.05 4.84 -18.02
CA VAL A 198 -13.87 5.96 -18.49
C VAL A 198 -13.51 6.38 -19.91
N SER A 199 -14.40 7.13 -20.56
CA SER A 199 -14.09 7.74 -21.85
C SER A 199 -12.98 8.79 -21.75
N LEU A 200 -12.26 9.05 -22.86
CA LEU A 200 -11.24 10.11 -22.91
C LEU A 200 -11.80 11.49 -22.50
N ALA A 201 -13.04 11.80 -22.91
CA ALA A 201 -13.68 13.06 -22.55
C ALA A 201 -13.94 13.16 -21.03
N SER A 202 -14.36 12.05 -20.40
CA SER A 202 -14.53 11.98 -18.95
C SER A 202 -13.19 12.09 -18.22
N TYR A 203 -12.15 11.40 -18.71
CA TYR A 203 -10.80 11.51 -18.17
C TYR A 203 -10.30 12.95 -18.20
N GLN A 204 -10.42 13.64 -19.34
CA GLN A 204 -9.95 15.02 -19.49
C GLN A 204 -10.64 15.96 -18.50
N LYS A 205 -11.97 15.85 -18.33
CA LYS A 205 -12.72 16.65 -17.35
C LYS A 205 -12.22 16.43 -15.91
N MET A 206 -11.99 15.18 -15.52
CA MET A 206 -11.46 14.85 -14.18
C MET A 206 -10.03 15.38 -14.01
N HIS A 207 -9.22 15.28 -15.07
CA HIS A 207 -7.83 15.71 -15.07
C HIS A 207 -7.70 17.23 -14.95
N ASP A 208 -8.52 17.96 -15.70
CA ASP A 208 -8.54 19.44 -15.70
C ASP A 208 -9.01 19.99 -14.35
N ALA A 209 -9.90 19.29 -13.65
CA ALA A 209 -10.30 19.66 -12.30
C ALA A 209 -9.16 19.47 -11.30
N HIS A 210 -8.56 18.28 -11.26
CA HIS A 210 -7.33 18.02 -10.52
C HIS A 210 -6.71 16.68 -10.96
N ARG A 211 -5.41 16.65 -11.26
CA ARG A 211 -4.70 15.43 -11.71
C ARG A 211 -4.94 14.21 -10.80
N LEU A 212 -5.00 14.44 -9.48
CA LEU A 212 -5.30 13.40 -8.49
C LEU A 212 -6.72 12.81 -8.63
N ILE A 213 -7.72 13.61 -9.01
CA ILE A 213 -9.09 13.09 -9.20
C ILE A 213 -9.09 12.09 -10.36
N ALA A 214 -8.46 12.43 -11.49
CA ALA A 214 -8.35 11.49 -12.61
C ALA A 214 -7.57 10.22 -12.24
N ASP A 215 -6.47 10.37 -11.51
CA ASP A 215 -5.65 9.24 -11.01
C ASP A 215 -6.46 8.27 -10.14
N VAL A 216 -7.33 8.77 -9.27
CA VAL A 216 -8.15 7.92 -8.39
C VAL A 216 -9.38 7.36 -9.09
N VAL A 217 -10.08 8.17 -9.88
CA VAL A 217 -11.42 7.84 -10.40
C VAL A 217 -11.36 7.04 -11.69
N CYS A 218 -10.37 7.29 -12.55
CA CYS A 218 -10.38 6.79 -13.92
C CYS A 218 -9.73 5.41 -14.12
N PHE A 219 -9.20 4.80 -13.06
CA PHE A 219 -8.51 3.51 -13.12
C PHE A 219 -9.23 2.44 -12.29
N LYS A 220 -8.89 1.18 -12.57
CA LYS A 220 -9.58 0.01 -11.99
C LYS A 220 -9.35 -0.16 -10.48
N GLY A 221 -8.18 0.25 -9.99
CA GLY A 221 -7.73 0.13 -8.61
C GLY A 221 -6.41 0.88 -8.45
#